data_AF-A0A1Z1WQ43-F1
#
_entry.id   AF-A0A1Z1WQ43-F1
#
_cell.length_a   1.000
_cell.length_b   1.000
_cell.length_c   1.000
_cell.angle_alpha   90.00
_cell.angle_beta   90.00
_cell.angle_gamma   90.00
#
_symmetry.space_group_name_H-M   'P 1'
#
loop_
_entity.id
_entity.type
_entity.pdbx_description
1 polymer ?
#
loop_
_entity_poly.entity_id
_entity_poly.type
_entity_poly.pdbx_seq_one_letter_code
_entity_poly.pdbx_strand_id
1 'polypeptide(L)' 'MQFAYIGNDGDKGSNPFAGALKKDKVWTSLPFVKKGNVHRLPDGIWMFGGPESMNRYVDSVVDTLKK' A
#
# COMPACT_ATOMS: atom_id res chain seq x y z
N MET A 1 4.01 4.43 -13.28
CA MET A 1 4.02 4.75 -11.84
C MET A 1 3.26 3.65 -11.12
N GLN A 2 3.91 3.07 -10.11
CA GLN A 2 3.34 2.08 -9.20
C GLN A 2 3.09 2.78 -7.86
N PHE A 3 1.93 2.56 -7.25
CA PHE A 3 1.59 3.11 -5.94
C PHE A 3 1.52 1.96 -4.94
N ALA A 4 2.56 1.82 -4.12
CA ALA A 4 2.56 0.88 -3.00
C ALA A 4 2.10 1.56 -1.72
N TYR A 5 1.28 0.90 -0.91
CA TYR A 5 0.82 1.42 0.37
C TYR A 5 0.78 0.34 1.44
N ILE A 6 0.90 0.77 2.70
CA ILE A 6 0.68 -0.07 3.88
C ILE A 6 -0.72 0.23 4.41
N GLY A 7 -1.37 -0.80 4.94
CA GLY A 7 -2.56 -0.65 5.77
C GLY A 7 -2.55 -1.63 6.93
N ASN A 8 -3.71 -1.81 7.56
CA ASN A 8 -3.92 -2.85 8.55
C ASN A 8 -5.38 -3.32 8.46
N ASP A 9 -5.63 -4.61 8.23
CA ASP A 9 -7.01 -5.10 8.14
C ASP A 9 -7.71 -5.23 9.50
N GLY A 10 -6.93 -5.28 10.59
CA GLY A 10 -7.41 -5.20 11.96
C GLY A 10 -7.85 -3.79 12.38
N ASP A 11 -7.48 -2.75 11.63
CA ASP A 11 -7.89 -1.38 11.88
C ASP A 11 -8.46 -0.74 10.61
N LYS A 12 -9.79 -0.58 10.57
CA LYS A 12 -10.52 0.01 9.44
C LYS A 12 -10.08 1.44 9.11
N GLY A 13 -9.54 2.20 10.08
CA GLY A 13 -8.99 3.53 9.85
C GLY A 13 -7.63 3.52 9.14
N SER A 14 -6.91 2.40 9.25
CA SER A 14 -5.56 2.23 8.71
C SER A 14 -5.54 1.70 7.27
N ASN A 15 -6.70 1.50 6.62
CA ASN A 15 -6.78 1.15 5.19
C ASN A 15 -7.77 2.04 4.41
N PRO A 16 -7.44 3.34 4.24
CA PRO A 16 -8.32 4.27 3.52
C PRO A 16 -8.43 3.96 2.03
N PHE A 17 -7.39 3.37 1.42
CA PHE A 17 -7.30 3.15 -0.02
C PHE A 17 -8.28 2.08 -0.53
N ALA A 18 -8.56 1.04 0.26
CA ALA A 18 -9.61 0.07 -0.03
C ALA A 18 -10.97 0.43 0.60
N GLY A 19 -10.97 1.35 1.58
CA GLY A 19 -12.14 1.84 2.29
C GLY A 19 -12.64 3.19 1.77
N ALA A 20 -12.41 4.24 2.56
CA ALA A 20 -12.96 5.58 2.35
C ALA A 20 -12.69 6.17 0.96
N LEU A 21 -11.50 5.95 0.40
CA LEU A 21 -11.09 6.52 -0.88
C LEU A 21 -11.65 5.77 -2.09
N LYS A 22 -12.24 4.57 -1.91
CA LYS A 22 -12.71 3.72 -3.02
C LYS A 22 -13.71 4.42 -3.96
N LYS A 23 -14.47 5.37 -3.44
CA LYS A 23 -15.45 6.18 -4.19
C LYS A 23 -15.07 7.65 -4.33
N ASP A 24 -13.91 8.04 -3.80
CA ASP A 24 -13.45 9.42 -3.86
C ASP A 24 -13.07 9.80 -5.30
N LYS A 25 -13.57 10.93 -5.79
CA LYS A 25 -13.38 11.35 -7.19
C LYS A 25 -11.94 11.82 -7.45
N VAL A 26 -11.28 12.39 -6.45
CA VAL A 26 -9.88 12.81 -6.60
C VAL A 26 -9.01 11.57 -6.71
N TRP A 27 -9.14 10.62 -5.78
CA TRP A 27 -8.43 9.35 -5.78
C TRP A 27 -8.62 8.56 -7.08
N THR A 28 -9.87 8.30 -7.46
CA THR A 28 -10.20 7.51 -8.66
C THR A 28 -9.84 8.21 -9.97
N SER A 29 -9.61 9.53 -9.96
CA SER A 29 -9.16 10.26 -11.16
C SER A 29 -7.67 10.03 -11.48
N LEU A 30 -6.87 9.62 -10.49
CA LEU A 30 -5.41 9.52 -10.61
C LEU A 30 -5.02 8.44 -11.65
N PRO A 31 -4.04 8.73 -12.54
CA PRO A 31 -3.69 7.81 -13.63
C PRO A 31 -3.27 6.41 -13.18
N PHE A 32 -2.55 6.28 -12.06
CA PHE A 32 -2.13 4.97 -11.55
C PHE A 32 -3.29 4.18 -10.92
N VAL A 33 -4.30 4.85 -10.36
CA VAL A 33 -5.52 4.20 -9.86
C VAL A 33 -6.35 3.64 -11.02
N LYS A 34 -6.54 4.44 -12.08
CA LYS A 34 -7.22 4.00 -13.31
C LYS A 34 -6.53 2.82 -14.00
N LYS A 35 -5.19 2.78 -13.92
CA LYS A 35 -4.37 1.69 -14.48
C LYS A 35 -4.31 0.45 -13.59
N GLY A 36 -4.94 0.45 -12.41
CA GLY A 36 -4.89 -0.65 -11.46
C GLY A 36 -3.52 -0.83 -10.78
N ASN A 37 -2.64 0.18 -10.85
CA ASN A 37 -1.29 0.14 -10.31
C ASN A 37 -1.25 0.51 -8.81
N VAL A 38 -2.19 -0.02 -8.04
CA VAL A 38 -2.36 0.24 -6.61
C VAL A 38 -2.12 -1.06 -5.87
N HIS A 39 -1.05 -1.09 -5.08
CA HIS A 39 -0.47 -2.31 -4.54
C HIS A 39 -0.43 -2.24 -3.03
N ARG A 40 -1.10 -3.19 -2.37
CA ARG A 40 -1.05 -3.30 -0.92
C ARG A 40 0.14 -4.15 -0.50
N LEU A 41 0.97 -3.60 0.36
CA LEU A 41 2.03 -4.34 1.04
C LEU A 41 1.45 -5.15 2.22
N PRO A 42 2.09 -6.26 2.62
CA PRO A 42 1.65 -7.06 3.77
C PRO A 42 1.63 -6.25 5.07
N ASP A 43 0.70 -6.61 5.95
CA ASP A 43 0.65 -6.09 7.32
C ASP A 43 1.90 -6.55 8.12
N GLY A 44 2.17 -5.89 9.25
CA GLY A 44 3.24 -6.30 10.18
C GLY A 44 4.65 -5.81 9.84
N ILE A 45 4.78 -4.83 8.95
CA ILE A 45 6.01 -4.07 8.70
C ILE A 45 5.98 -2.79 9.53
N TRP A 46 6.92 -2.65 10.46
CA TRP A 46 7.09 -1.41 11.23
C TRP A 46 8.02 -0.45 10.50
N MET A 47 7.46 0.55 9.79
CA MET A 47 8.23 1.52 8.99
C MET A 47 9.19 2.39 9.82
N PHE A 48 8.96 2.53 11.12
CA PHE A 48 9.83 3.28 12.04
C PHE A 48 10.77 2.36 12.83
N GLY A 49 10.98 1.14 12.35
CA GLY A 49 11.88 0.17 12.97
C GLY A 49 13.35 0.37 12.58
N GLY A 50 14.17 -0.58 13.02
CA GLY A 50 15.59 -0.63 12.67
C GLY A 50 15.85 -1.23 11.28
N PRO A 51 17.12 -1.54 10.98
CA PRO A 51 17.54 -2.06 9.68
C PRO A 51 16.78 -3.32 9.22
N GLU A 52 16.45 -4.22 10.14
CA GLU A 52 15.70 -5.44 9.81
C GLU A 52 14.29 -5.14 9.28
N SER A 53 13.61 -4.14 9.85
CA SER A 53 12.32 -3.69 9.33
C SER A 53 12.43 -3.14 7.91
N MET A 54 13.53 -2.43 7.60
CA MET A 54 13.77 -1.91 6.26
C MET A 54 14.06 -3.02 5.25
N ASN A 55 14.79 -4.07 5.65
CA ASN A 55 14.98 -5.25 4.80
C ASN A 55 13.63 -5.89 4.44
N ARG A 56 12.78 -6.13 5.45
CA ARG A 56 11.42 -6.68 5.23
C ARG A 56 10.55 -5.78 4.36
N TYR A 57 10.68 -4.46 4.49
CA TYR A 57 10.00 -3.49 3.63
C TYR A 57 10.44 -3.63 2.17
N VAL A 58 11.75 -3.65 1.92
CA VAL A 58 12.31 -3.82 0.57
C VAL A 58 11.85 -5.14 -0.05
N ASP A 59 11.94 -6.25 0.69
CA ASP A 59 11.48 -7.56 0.23
C ASP A 59 10.01 -7.51 -0.15
N SER A 60 9.17 -6.89 0.70
CA SER A 60 7.73 -6.77 0.45
C SER A 60 7.40 -5.95 -0.78
N VAL A 61 8.14 -4.86 -1.03
CA VAL A 61 7.97 -4.04 -2.24
C VAL A 61 8.37 -4.82 -3.48
N VAL A 62 9.51 -5.49 -3.46
CA VAL A 62 10.00 -6.31 -4.58
C VAL A 62 9.01 -7.42 -4.90
N ASP A 63 8.54 -8.14 -3.88
CA ASP A 63 7.63 -9.28 -4.03
C ASP A 63 6.24 -8.86 -4.51
N THR A 64 5.77 -7.68 -4.10
CA THR A 64 4.46 -7.16 -4.53
C THR A 64 4.49 -6.62 -5.95
N LEU A 65 5.56 -5.93 -6.36
CA LEU A 65 5.64 -5.27 -7.67
C LEU A 65 6.14 -6.16 -8.82
N LYS A 66 6.69 -7.34 -8.52
CA LYS A 66 7.15 -8.32 -9.52
C LYS A 66 6.12 -9.40 -9.87
N LYS A 67 4.96 -9.42 -9.22
CA LYS A 67 3.81 -10.28 -9.56
C LYS A 67 3.06 -9.70 -10.75
#